data_AF-A0A9E0LXN9-F1
#
_entry.id   AF-A0A9E0LXN9-F1
#
_cell.length_a   1.000
_cell.length_b   1.000
_cell.length_c   1.000
_cell.angle_alpha   90.00
_cell.angle_beta   90.00
_cell.angle_gamma   90.00
#
_symmetry.space_group_name_H-M   'P 1'
#
loop_
_entity.id
_entity.type
_entity.pdbx_description
1 polymer ?
#
loop_
_entity_poly.entity_id
_entity_poly.type
_entity_poly.pdbx_seq_one_letter_code
_entity_poly.pdbx_strand_id
1 'polypeptide(L)'
;LRDVAASPWDSIWVKSPGTATLSFLDLSGGGAAGASIVAEGVDTLPAAQPLFVDHVKVIGSTSYGVRLIRRAAFADGSRDLVVLGAGATDPTAPFPVRMSLNTVGSLPVGSYTGNASDQIQVIGEGDSAVAVDDAFHARGVPYQVGGPAGAFGLIVVDGNPALATLTIDPGVEIRFYSAGSNIGGLFVGTSGSPVATGRLVAAGTAAAPILFTGAGGAPVAGSWEGITFFGALAAGNVLDHVQIDAAGDNGGDAGFGCPPAAFPETSGALKIFSPPGSSFLTHSTISRSSTHGVFRAWTGAQVDFMTGNTFDDVLFCNQVLPKPPLPAVCPANPECPQ
;
A
#
# COMPACT_ATOMS: atom_id res chain seq x y z
N LEU A 1 -29.72 -10.13 15.62
CA LEU A 1 -30.73 -9.21 16.21
C LEU A 1 -31.60 -8.66 15.07
N ARG A 2 -32.89 -9.06 15.04
CA ARG A 2 -34.11 -8.54 14.36
C ARG A 2 -34.22 -8.34 12.81
N ASP A 3 -35.51 -8.43 12.40
CA ASP A 3 -36.17 -8.48 11.08
C ASP A 3 -36.11 -7.23 10.18
N VAL A 4 -36.37 -7.49 8.89
CA VAL A 4 -36.13 -6.72 7.64
C VAL A 4 -37.06 -5.50 7.41
N ALA A 5 -37.34 -4.68 8.43
CA ALA A 5 -38.09 -3.42 8.24
C ALA A 5 -37.70 -2.27 9.19
N ALA A 6 -36.68 -2.44 10.03
CA ALA A 6 -36.22 -1.42 10.97
C ALA A 6 -35.08 -0.61 10.36
N SER A 7 -35.09 0.71 10.58
CA SER A 7 -33.95 1.59 10.29
C SER A 7 -32.65 0.98 10.86
N PRO A 8 -31.52 1.10 10.15
CA PRO A 8 -30.26 0.54 10.60
C PRO A 8 -29.91 1.09 11.98
N TRP A 9 -29.38 0.24 12.86
CA TRP A 9 -28.81 0.72 14.12
C TRP A 9 -27.45 1.35 13.86
N ASP A 10 -26.98 2.12 14.83
CA ASP A 10 -25.76 2.93 14.71
C ASP A 10 -24.50 2.03 14.60
N SER A 11 -23.88 1.72 15.74
CA SER A 11 -22.59 1.03 15.82
C SER A 11 -22.37 0.40 17.19
N ILE A 12 -21.59 -0.68 17.25
CA ILE A 12 -20.92 -1.12 18.47
C ILE A 12 -19.63 -0.32 18.52
N TRP A 13 -19.58 0.68 19.39
CA TRP A 13 -18.44 1.59 19.50
C TRP A 13 -17.55 1.24 20.70
N VAL A 14 -16.35 0.74 20.41
CA VAL A 14 -15.34 0.39 21.41
C VAL A 14 -14.29 1.49 21.44
N LYS A 15 -14.16 2.19 22.57
CA LYS A 15 -13.21 3.29 22.74
C LYS A 15 -12.11 2.93 23.72
N SER A 16 -10.86 3.01 23.26
CA SER A 16 -9.68 2.84 24.12
C SER A 16 -9.69 3.85 25.27
N PRO A 17 -9.29 3.47 26.51
CA PRO A 17 -8.67 2.20 26.88
C PRO A 17 -9.66 1.04 27.13
N GLY A 18 -10.97 1.27 26.91
CA GLY A 18 -11.96 0.20 26.96
C GLY A 18 -11.73 -0.83 25.85
N THR A 19 -12.03 -2.09 26.17
CA THR A 19 -11.86 -3.22 25.26
C THR A 19 -13.19 -3.97 25.10
N ALA A 20 -13.33 -4.68 23.98
CA ALA A 20 -14.44 -5.57 23.72
C ALA A 20 -13.95 -6.90 23.14
N THR A 21 -14.57 -7.98 23.59
CA THR A 21 -14.39 -9.34 23.06
C THR A 21 -15.70 -9.77 22.45
N LEU A 22 -15.71 -9.93 21.13
CA LEU A 22 -16.87 -10.39 20.37
C LEU A 22 -16.58 -11.81 19.88
N SER A 23 -17.40 -12.77 20.30
CA SER A 23 -17.19 -14.16 19.92
C SER A 23 -18.50 -14.86 19.59
N PHE A 24 -18.50 -15.69 18.53
CA PHE A 24 -19.62 -16.51 18.10
C PHE A 24 -20.93 -15.73 17.94
N LEU A 25 -20.90 -14.63 17.18
CA LEU A 25 -22.08 -13.77 17.00
C LEU A 25 -22.22 -13.20 15.58
N ASP A 26 -23.49 -12.99 15.21
CA ASP A 26 -23.90 -12.39 13.93
C ASP A 26 -24.53 -11.00 14.19
N LEU A 27 -23.93 -9.96 13.62
CA LEU A 27 -24.41 -8.58 13.61
C LEU A 27 -25.07 -8.28 12.26
N SER A 28 -26.33 -7.86 12.28
CA SER A 28 -27.10 -7.60 11.06
C SER A 28 -27.72 -6.20 11.07
N GLY A 29 -27.65 -5.48 9.95
CA GLY A 29 -28.38 -4.23 9.73
C GLY A 29 -27.90 -3.03 10.56
N GLY A 30 -26.59 -2.96 10.85
CA GLY A 30 -25.97 -1.81 11.52
C GLY A 30 -25.38 -0.79 10.53
N GLY A 31 -24.56 0.13 11.03
CA GLY A 31 -23.75 1.01 10.19
C GLY A 31 -24.35 2.39 9.91
N ALA A 32 -25.40 2.79 10.63
CA ALA A 32 -26.05 4.09 10.42
C ALA A 32 -25.13 5.28 10.72
N ALA A 33 -24.13 5.13 11.61
CA ALA A 33 -23.07 6.12 11.83
C ALA A 33 -21.68 5.60 11.45
N GLY A 34 -21.57 5.03 10.25
CA GLY A 34 -20.28 4.84 9.59
C GLY A 34 -19.61 3.48 9.79
N ALA A 35 -20.10 2.59 10.66
CA ALA A 35 -19.87 1.14 10.57
C ALA A 35 -20.73 0.34 11.55
N SER A 36 -20.94 -0.96 11.31
CA SER A 36 -21.58 -1.82 12.32
C SER A 36 -20.70 -2.01 13.56
N ILE A 37 -19.37 -2.09 13.38
CA ILE A 37 -18.40 -2.07 14.48
C ILE A 37 -17.44 -0.90 14.27
N VAL A 38 -17.31 -0.05 15.29
CA VAL A 38 -16.31 1.02 15.34
C VAL A 38 -15.36 0.75 16.49
N ALA A 39 -14.06 0.71 16.21
CA ALA A 39 -13.04 0.66 17.24
C ALA A 39 -12.15 1.90 17.15
N GLU A 40 -11.95 2.54 18.29
CA GLU A 40 -11.27 3.82 18.39
C GLU A 40 -10.04 3.71 19.29
N GLY A 41 -8.89 4.05 18.72
CA GLY A 41 -7.61 4.13 19.40
C GLY A 41 -7.34 5.53 19.96
N VAL A 42 -6.06 5.83 20.16
CA VAL A 42 -5.59 7.07 20.80
C VAL A 42 -4.52 7.82 19.98
N ASP A 43 -4.37 7.52 18.68
CA ASP A 43 -3.38 8.09 17.75
C ASP A 43 -1.90 7.87 18.12
N THR A 44 -1.60 7.06 19.14
CA THR A 44 -0.23 6.76 19.55
C THR A 44 0.23 5.39 19.04
N LEU A 45 1.55 5.23 18.97
CA LEU A 45 2.21 3.95 18.72
C LEU A 45 2.85 3.45 20.03
N PRO A 46 2.83 2.13 20.31
CA PRO A 46 2.15 1.09 19.55
C PRO A 46 0.62 1.29 19.55
N ALA A 47 -0.01 0.85 18.46
CA ALA A 47 -1.44 1.00 18.26
C ALA A 47 -2.25 0.32 19.37
N ALA A 48 -3.33 0.97 19.81
CA ALA A 48 -4.23 0.37 20.78
C ALA A 48 -5.00 -0.79 20.11
N GLN A 49 -5.16 -1.89 20.84
CA GLN A 49 -5.86 -3.09 20.38
C GLN A 49 -7.20 -3.30 21.12
N PRO A 50 -8.20 -2.41 20.96
CA PRO A 50 -9.42 -2.46 21.76
C PRO A 50 -10.40 -3.58 21.36
N LEU A 51 -10.25 -4.17 20.17
CA LEU A 51 -11.25 -5.06 19.60
C LEU A 51 -10.70 -6.48 19.38
N PHE A 52 -11.23 -7.45 20.11
CA PHE A 52 -11.01 -8.87 19.82
C PHE A 52 -12.24 -9.47 19.11
N VAL A 53 -12.02 -10.22 18.03
CA VAL A 53 -13.09 -10.95 17.31
C VAL A 53 -12.74 -12.43 17.13
N ASP A 54 -13.70 -13.33 17.35
CA ASP A 54 -13.55 -14.78 17.10
C ASP A 54 -14.87 -15.38 16.61
N HIS A 55 -14.94 -15.84 15.37
CA HIS A 55 -16.19 -16.31 14.75
C HIS A 55 -17.30 -15.24 14.75
N VAL A 56 -17.01 -14.08 14.17
CA VAL A 56 -17.94 -12.94 14.10
C VAL A 56 -18.37 -12.70 12.67
N LYS A 57 -19.68 -12.50 12.44
CA LYS A 57 -20.21 -12.08 11.14
C LYS A 57 -20.83 -10.70 11.22
N VAL A 58 -20.51 -9.84 10.27
CA VAL A 58 -21.14 -8.53 10.04
C VAL A 58 -21.87 -8.58 8.71
N ILE A 59 -23.18 -8.35 8.74
CA ILE A 59 -24.09 -8.57 7.61
C ILE A 59 -24.88 -7.30 7.33
N GLY A 60 -24.79 -6.80 6.10
CA GLY A 60 -25.67 -5.73 5.62
C GLY A 60 -25.46 -4.39 6.34
N SER A 61 -24.20 -4.03 6.61
CA SER A 61 -23.87 -2.71 7.16
C SER A 61 -24.15 -1.62 6.11
N THR A 62 -24.81 -0.52 6.46
CA THR A 62 -25.15 0.52 5.48
C THR A 62 -23.93 1.26 4.92
N SER A 63 -22.84 1.26 5.67
CA SER A 63 -21.51 1.82 5.33
C SER A 63 -20.46 0.70 5.55
N TYR A 64 -19.28 1.00 6.12
CA TYR A 64 -18.28 -0.03 6.41
C TYR A 64 -18.84 -1.14 7.31
N GLY A 65 -18.38 -2.38 7.17
CA GLY A 65 -18.68 -3.42 8.15
C GLY A 65 -17.98 -3.16 9.47
N VAL A 66 -16.67 -2.96 9.40
CA VAL A 66 -15.80 -2.60 10.52
C VAL A 66 -14.99 -1.36 10.18
N ARG A 67 -14.94 -0.40 11.10
CA ARG A 67 -14.12 0.81 10.96
C ARG A 67 -13.21 0.97 12.17
N LEU A 68 -11.92 0.83 11.93
CA LEU A 68 -10.87 1.18 12.90
C LEU A 68 -10.47 2.63 12.66
N ILE A 69 -10.41 3.41 13.74
CA ILE A 69 -10.00 4.81 13.70
C ILE A 69 -9.00 5.12 14.81
N ARG A 70 -8.27 6.22 14.64
CA ARG A 70 -7.28 6.73 15.58
C ARG A 70 -6.20 5.70 15.93
N ARG A 71 -5.72 4.97 14.91
CA ARG A 71 -4.79 3.82 15.04
C ARG A 71 -5.31 2.72 15.98
N ALA A 72 -6.60 2.39 15.89
CA ALA A 72 -7.10 1.14 16.48
C ALA A 72 -6.63 -0.07 15.66
N ALA A 73 -6.36 -1.16 16.37
CA ALA A 73 -6.01 -2.46 15.84
C ALA A 73 -6.93 -3.54 16.41
N PHE A 74 -7.00 -4.69 15.76
CA PHE A 74 -7.54 -5.88 16.40
C PHE A 74 -6.56 -6.41 17.44
N ALA A 75 -7.08 -7.00 18.51
CA ALA A 75 -6.29 -7.69 19.52
C ALA A 75 -5.77 -9.03 19.01
N ASP A 76 -4.61 -9.43 19.52
CA ASP A 76 -3.93 -10.68 19.17
C ASP A 76 -4.86 -11.89 19.34
N GLY A 77 -4.75 -12.84 18.40
CA GLY A 77 -5.58 -14.04 18.38
C GLY A 77 -6.96 -13.87 17.76
N SER A 78 -7.31 -12.66 17.31
CA SER A 78 -8.52 -12.41 16.54
C SER A 78 -8.54 -13.26 15.26
N ARG A 79 -9.70 -13.84 14.93
CA ARG A 79 -9.85 -14.79 13.82
C ARG A 79 -11.30 -14.85 13.33
N ASP A 80 -11.50 -15.48 12.18
CA ASP A 80 -12.81 -15.86 11.64
C ASP A 80 -13.81 -14.69 11.60
N LEU A 81 -13.35 -13.54 11.10
CA LEU A 81 -14.21 -12.38 10.83
C LEU A 81 -14.80 -12.49 9.43
N VAL A 82 -16.12 -12.44 9.31
CA VAL A 82 -16.82 -12.39 8.03
C VAL A 82 -17.53 -11.06 7.89
N VAL A 83 -17.32 -10.36 6.79
CA VAL A 83 -18.06 -9.13 6.46
C VAL A 83 -18.68 -9.28 5.08
N LEU A 84 -20.00 -9.19 4.99
CA LEU A 84 -20.75 -9.28 3.73
C LEU A 84 -21.89 -8.24 3.67
N GLY A 85 -22.20 -7.77 2.47
CA GLY A 85 -23.24 -6.79 2.22
C GLY A 85 -22.96 -5.39 2.79
N ALA A 86 -21.72 -5.08 3.18
CA ALA A 86 -21.35 -3.75 3.63
C ALA A 86 -21.37 -2.72 2.49
N GLY A 87 -21.72 -1.48 2.81
CA GLY A 87 -21.56 -0.32 1.94
C GLY A 87 -22.57 -0.22 0.79
N ALA A 88 -23.57 -1.11 0.73
CA ALA A 88 -24.54 -1.17 -0.38
C ALA A 88 -25.36 0.11 -0.55
N THR A 89 -25.45 0.94 0.49
CA THR A 89 -26.23 2.19 0.51
C THR A 89 -25.37 3.45 0.64
N ASP A 90 -24.05 3.32 0.78
CA ASP A 90 -23.13 4.45 0.95
C ASP A 90 -21.92 4.31 -0.01
N PRO A 91 -21.94 5.01 -1.17
CA PRO A 91 -20.85 4.93 -2.13
C PRO A 91 -19.54 5.58 -1.64
N THR A 92 -19.58 6.33 -0.53
CA THR A 92 -18.38 6.90 0.10
C THR A 92 -17.72 5.95 1.09
N ALA A 93 -18.41 4.86 1.44
CA ALA A 93 -17.96 3.82 2.36
C ALA A 93 -18.29 2.40 1.86
N PRO A 94 -17.89 2.02 0.62
CA PRO A 94 -18.31 0.76 0.00
C PRO A 94 -17.57 -0.48 0.54
N PHE A 95 -16.61 -0.32 1.45
CA PHE A 95 -15.65 -1.35 1.80
C PHE A 95 -16.07 -2.16 3.05
N PRO A 96 -15.80 -3.47 3.12
CA PRO A 96 -16.01 -4.28 4.33
C PRO A 96 -15.29 -3.74 5.55
N VAL A 97 -14.04 -3.32 5.40
CA VAL A 97 -13.19 -2.83 6.48
C VAL A 97 -12.48 -1.56 6.05
N ARG A 98 -12.44 -0.57 6.96
CA ARG A 98 -11.51 0.56 6.91
C ARG A 98 -10.58 0.50 8.10
N MET A 99 -9.29 0.60 7.85
CA MET A 99 -8.25 0.63 8.88
C MET A 99 -7.09 1.55 8.50
N SER A 100 -6.10 1.64 9.39
CA SER A 100 -5.01 2.60 9.30
C SER A 100 -3.68 1.90 9.07
N LEU A 101 -2.77 2.56 8.36
CA LEU A 101 -1.36 2.18 8.38
C LEU A 101 -0.85 2.11 9.83
N ASN A 102 0.14 1.26 10.09
CA ASN A 102 0.63 0.82 11.40
C ASN A 102 -0.29 -0.18 12.13
N THR A 103 -1.44 -0.54 11.56
CA THR A 103 -2.35 -1.52 12.17
C THR A 103 -2.81 -2.61 11.20
N VAL A 104 -2.36 -2.57 9.94
CA VAL A 104 -2.84 -3.46 8.86
C VAL A 104 -2.61 -4.93 9.21
N GLY A 105 -1.46 -5.23 9.82
CA GLY A 105 -1.08 -6.59 10.23
C GLY A 105 -2.05 -7.21 11.24
N SER A 106 -2.82 -6.39 11.98
CA SER A 106 -3.79 -6.89 12.95
C SER A 106 -5.07 -7.45 12.32
N LEU A 107 -5.35 -7.17 11.05
CA LEU A 107 -6.59 -7.63 10.41
C LEU A 107 -6.68 -9.16 10.46
N PRO A 108 -7.69 -9.76 11.13
CA PRO A 108 -7.76 -11.21 11.29
C PRO A 108 -7.93 -11.95 9.96
N VAL A 109 -7.68 -13.26 9.97
CA VAL A 109 -8.15 -14.14 8.87
C VAL A 109 -9.68 -14.15 8.83
N GLY A 110 -10.25 -14.29 7.63
CA GLY A 110 -11.68 -14.08 7.46
C GLY A 110 -12.13 -14.11 6.00
N SER A 111 -13.37 -13.65 5.79
CA SER A 111 -13.96 -13.49 4.46
C SER A 111 -14.52 -12.07 4.31
N TYR A 112 -14.07 -11.39 3.26
CA TYR A 112 -14.38 -9.96 3.00
C TYR A 112 -15.05 -9.75 1.64
N THR A 113 -15.67 -10.80 1.10
CA THR A 113 -16.35 -10.80 -0.21
C THR A 113 -17.87 -10.61 -0.09
N GLY A 114 -18.52 -10.17 -1.16
CA GLY A 114 -19.97 -9.92 -1.21
C GLY A 114 -20.38 -8.56 -0.64
N ASN A 115 -19.47 -7.59 -0.60
CA ASN A 115 -19.69 -6.20 -0.21
C ASN A 115 -19.85 -5.32 -1.45
N ALA A 116 -20.21 -4.04 -1.27
CA ALA A 116 -20.31 -3.11 -2.39
C ALA A 116 -18.96 -2.93 -3.12
N SER A 117 -17.85 -3.01 -2.39
CA SER A 117 -16.50 -3.15 -2.92
C SER A 117 -15.77 -4.23 -2.11
N ASP A 118 -15.41 -5.33 -2.77
CA ASP A 118 -14.64 -6.43 -2.16
C ASP A 118 -13.15 -6.08 -2.09
N GLN A 119 -12.83 -5.07 -1.27
CA GLN A 119 -11.48 -4.57 -1.01
C GLN A 119 -11.39 -4.03 0.42
N ILE A 120 -10.24 -4.11 1.07
CA ILE A 120 -10.01 -3.50 2.39
C ILE A 120 -9.47 -2.08 2.19
N GLN A 121 -10.10 -1.06 2.77
CA GLN A 121 -9.57 0.30 2.71
C GLN A 121 -8.51 0.51 3.79
N VAL A 122 -7.33 0.94 3.38
CA VAL A 122 -6.21 1.32 4.25
C VAL A 122 -5.91 2.79 4.04
N ILE A 123 -5.73 3.55 5.13
CA ILE A 123 -5.44 4.98 5.05
C ILE A 123 -4.29 5.39 5.98
N GLY A 124 -3.64 6.50 5.68
CA GLY A 124 -2.86 7.24 6.67
C GLY A 124 -3.78 8.03 7.60
N GLU A 125 -3.65 7.86 8.92
CA GLU A 125 -4.33 8.70 9.91
C GLU A 125 -3.31 9.68 10.53
N GLY A 126 -3.51 10.98 10.26
CA GLY A 126 -2.58 12.04 10.65
C GLY A 126 -1.36 12.10 9.73
N ASP A 127 -0.51 11.07 9.82
CA ASP A 127 0.66 10.86 8.95
C ASP A 127 0.44 9.59 8.11
N SER A 128 0.88 9.61 6.85
CA SER A 128 0.88 8.43 5.98
C SER A 128 2.09 7.51 6.25
N ALA A 129 2.88 7.82 7.27
CA ALA A 129 4.01 7.03 7.71
C ALA A 129 3.61 5.71 8.40
N VAL A 130 4.13 4.60 7.88
CA VAL A 130 4.41 3.35 8.59
C VAL A 130 5.68 3.59 9.41
N ALA A 131 5.50 3.90 10.69
CA ALA A 131 6.56 4.31 11.62
C ALA A 131 7.00 3.18 12.57
N VAL A 132 6.27 2.06 12.57
CA VAL A 132 6.64 0.79 13.20
C VAL A 132 6.40 -0.34 12.19
N ASP A 133 6.91 -1.54 12.49
CA ASP A 133 6.67 -2.70 11.64
C ASP A 133 5.18 -2.93 11.41
N ASP A 134 4.80 -3.12 10.15
CA ASP A 134 3.43 -3.39 9.73
C ASP A 134 3.44 -4.45 8.61
N ALA A 135 2.31 -5.10 8.42
CA ALA A 135 2.20 -6.18 7.46
C ALA A 135 0.89 -6.17 6.69
N PHE A 136 0.97 -6.41 5.39
CA PHE A 136 -0.18 -6.73 4.56
C PHE A 136 -0.19 -8.24 4.35
N HIS A 137 -1.21 -8.89 4.89
CA HIS A 137 -1.38 -10.32 4.78
C HIS A 137 -2.39 -10.68 3.70
N ALA A 138 -2.29 -11.85 3.08
CA ALA A 138 -3.31 -12.28 2.12
C ALA A 138 -4.67 -12.47 2.85
N ARG A 139 -5.71 -11.76 2.38
CA ARG A 139 -7.07 -11.82 2.95
C ARG A 139 -8.15 -12.22 1.93
N GLY A 140 -7.71 -12.67 0.74
CA GLY A 140 -8.61 -13.09 -0.34
C GLY A 140 -9.26 -11.94 -1.12
N VAL A 141 -8.99 -10.69 -0.73
CA VAL A 141 -9.41 -9.46 -1.44
C VAL A 141 -8.25 -8.46 -1.48
N PRO A 142 -8.22 -7.54 -2.46
CA PRO A 142 -7.22 -6.48 -2.54
C PRO A 142 -7.29 -5.50 -1.36
N TYR A 143 -6.18 -4.81 -1.11
CA TYR A 143 -6.13 -3.62 -0.27
C TYR A 143 -6.16 -2.38 -1.15
N GLN A 144 -7.06 -1.44 -0.87
CA GLN A 144 -7.02 -0.12 -1.49
C GLN A 144 -6.42 0.89 -0.51
N VAL A 145 -5.31 1.51 -0.89
CA VAL A 145 -4.70 2.61 -0.15
C VAL A 145 -5.39 3.91 -0.55
N GLY A 146 -5.88 4.66 0.43
CA GLY A 146 -6.64 5.89 0.21
C GLY A 146 -8.05 5.62 -0.32
N GLY A 147 -8.62 6.58 -1.03
CA GLY A 147 -9.93 6.41 -1.67
C GLY A 147 -10.90 7.57 -1.42
N PRO A 148 -12.22 7.27 -1.51
CA PRO A 148 -13.28 8.24 -1.22
C PRO A 148 -13.10 8.94 0.12
N ALA A 149 -13.79 10.08 0.28
CA ALA A 149 -13.70 10.96 1.45
C ALA A 149 -12.31 11.62 1.68
N GLY A 150 -11.53 11.80 0.62
CA GLY A 150 -10.29 12.59 0.63
C GLY A 150 -9.08 11.87 1.22
N ALA A 151 -9.12 10.54 1.30
CA ALA A 151 -7.99 9.76 1.80
C ALA A 151 -6.88 9.65 0.74
N PHE A 152 -5.68 10.09 1.09
CA PHE A 152 -4.50 10.02 0.23
C PHE A 152 -4.09 8.57 -0.04
N GLY A 153 -3.73 8.27 -1.29
CA GLY A 153 -3.31 6.95 -1.72
C GLY A 153 -1.84 6.66 -1.41
N LEU A 154 -1.35 7.06 -0.24
CA LEU A 154 0.08 7.03 0.08
C LEU A 154 0.40 6.00 1.16
N ILE A 155 1.50 5.28 0.95
CA ILE A 155 2.23 4.58 1.99
C ILE A 155 3.64 5.17 2.05
N VAL A 156 4.06 5.63 3.23
CA VAL A 156 5.44 6.07 3.47
C VAL A 156 6.04 5.18 4.54
N VAL A 157 7.04 4.37 4.22
CA VAL A 157 7.73 3.54 5.21
C VAL A 157 8.88 4.34 5.79
N ASP A 158 8.69 4.91 6.97
CA ASP A 158 9.64 5.81 7.62
C ASP A 158 9.55 5.65 9.15
N GLY A 159 10.45 4.82 9.68
CA GLY A 159 10.68 4.68 11.10
C GLY A 159 11.81 5.59 11.56
N ASN A 160 11.49 6.50 12.49
CA ASN A 160 12.45 7.37 13.14
C ASN A 160 12.18 7.41 14.66
N PRO A 161 13.17 7.08 15.52
CA PRO A 161 14.58 6.79 15.21
C PRO A 161 14.89 5.33 14.84
N ALA A 162 13.92 4.43 14.99
CA ALA A 162 14.10 3.00 14.70
C ALA A 162 13.55 2.65 13.32
N LEU A 163 14.30 1.85 12.55
CA LEU A 163 13.89 1.34 11.25
C LEU A 163 12.50 0.70 11.32
N ALA A 164 11.59 1.11 10.43
CA ALA A 164 10.31 0.45 10.23
C ALA A 164 10.37 -0.49 9.01
N THR A 165 9.78 -1.68 9.15
CA THR A 165 9.68 -2.66 8.07
C THR A 165 8.23 -2.86 7.66
N LEU A 166 7.95 -2.63 6.38
CA LEU A 166 6.69 -3.03 5.76
C LEU A 166 6.85 -4.39 5.10
N THR A 167 6.12 -5.39 5.58
CA THR A 167 6.12 -6.75 5.02
C THR A 167 4.85 -7.01 4.22
N ILE A 168 4.98 -7.55 3.01
CA ILE A 168 3.85 -7.90 2.14
C ILE A 168 3.90 -9.40 1.86
N ASP A 169 2.86 -10.12 2.26
CA ASP A 169 2.76 -11.57 2.05
C ASP A 169 2.53 -11.91 0.57
N PRO A 170 2.92 -13.11 0.11
CA PRO A 170 2.59 -13.61 -1.22
C PRO A 170 1.10 -13.53 -1.55
N GLY A 171 0.78 -13.19 -2.81
CA GLY A 171 -0.60 -13.11 -3.30
C GLY A 171 -1.38 -11.87 -2.87
N VAL A 172 -0.76 -10.93 -2.16
CA VAL A 172 -1.38 -9.64 -1.82
C VAL A 172 -1.42 -8.74 -3.05
N GLU A 173 -2.56 -8.06 -3.24
CA GLU A 173 -2.75 -6.98 -4.20
C GLU A 173 -2.96 -5.65 -3.45
N ILE A 174 -2.19 -4.63 -3.80
CA ILE A 174 -2.30 -3.26 -3.26
C ILE A 174 -2.61 -2.29 -4.40
N ARG A 175 -3.71 -1.54 -4.22
CA ARG A 175 -4.25 -0.58 -5.17
C ARG A 175 -4.12 0.83 -4.63
N PHE A 176 -3.34 1.68 -5.30
CA PHE A 176 -3.13 3.05 -4.89
C PHE A 176 -4.16 3.98 -5.53
N TYR A 177 -4.96 4.65 -4.70
CA TYR A 177 -5.95 5.59 -5.18
C TYR A 177 -5.32 6.93 -5.56
N SER A 178 -5.59 7.37 -6.80
CA SER A 178 -5.21 8.70 -7.30
C SER A 178 -6.45 9.47 -7.75
N ALA A 179 -6.52 10.76 -7.42
CA ALA A 179 -7.55 11.67 -7.90
C ALA A 179 -7.11 13.14 -7.84
N GLY A 180 -7.14 13.84 -8.97
CA GLY A 180 -6.70 15.23 -9.04
C GLY A 180 -5.23 15.37 -8.64
N SER A 181 -4.93 16.13 -7.58
CA SER A 181 -3.57 16.27 -7.05
C SER A 181 -3.17 15.21 -6.02
N ASN A 182 -4.07 14.29 -5.66
CA ASN A 182 -3.74 13.13 -4.85
C ASN A 182 -3.18 12.06 -5.78
N ILE A 183 -1.86 11.89 -5.77
CA ILE A 183 -1.17 10.88 -6.56
C ILE A 183 -0.79 9.76 -5.61
N GLY A 184 -1.28 8.55 -5.87
CA GLY A 184 -0.99 7.39 -5.04
C GLY A 184 0.43 6.88 -5.25
N GLY A 185 1.06 6.35 -4.22
CA GLY A 185 2.47 5.93 -4.26
C GLY A 185 2.94 5.19 -3.01
N LEU A 186 4.04 4.45 -3.16
CA LEU A 186 4.74 3.78 -2.07
C LEU A 186 6.16 4.33 -1.95
N PHE A 187 6.46 4.94 -0.81
CA PHE A 187 7.75 5.54 -0.52
C PHE A 187 8.44 4.78 0.60
N VAL A 188 9.74 4.54 0.47
CA VAL A 188 10.53 3.79 1.45
C VAL A 188 11.76 4.60 1.82
N GLY A 189 11.87 4.95 3.10
CA GLY A 189 12.94 5.77 3.65
C GLY A 189 12.69 7.27 3.51
N THR A 190 13.54 8.06 4.18
CA THR A 190 13.44 9.52 4.23
C THR A 190 14.45 10.16 3.26
N SER A 191 13.98 11.09 2.43
CA SER A 191 14.85 11.86 1.52
C SER A 191 15.95 12.61 2.28
N GLY A 192 17.18 12.51 1.79
CA GLY A 192 18.36 13.13 2.40
C GLY A 192 18.86 12.51 3.71
N SER A 193 18.18 11.48 4.24
CA SER A 193 18.64 10.82 5.48
C SER A 193 19.91 9.99 5.24
N PRO A 194 20.95 10.13 6.08
CA PRO A 194 22.16 9.30 6.01
C PRO A 194 21.97 7.92 6.65
N VAL A 195 20.84 7.68 7.32
CA VAL A 195 20.50 6.41 7.96
C VAL A 195 19.23 5.85 7.36
N ALA A 196 19.17 4.53 7.23
CA ALA A 196 17.98 3.86 6.72
C ALA A 196 16.85 3.92 7.74
N THR A 197 15.72 4.49 7.34
CA THR A 197 14.51 4.64 8.17
C THR A 197 13.37 3.72 7.73
N GLY A 198 13.37 3.28 6.48
CA GLY A 198 12.38 2.34 5.93
C GLY A 198 12.99 1.09 5.31
N ARG A 199 12.26 -0.02 5.43
CA ARG A 199 12.53 -1.28 4.72
C ARG A 199 11.24 -1.82 4.12
N LEU A 200 11.30 -2.28 2.88
CA LEU A 200 10.21 -2.99 2.21
C LEU A 200 10.60 -4.45 1.95
N VAL A 201 9.78 -5.37 2.44
CA VAL A 201 9.92 -6.82 2.20
C VAL A 201 8.67 -7.32 1.49
N ALA A 202 8.72 -7.35 0.16
CA ALA A 202 7.70 -7.96 -0.69
C ALA A 202 8.30 -9.19 -1.37
N ALA A 203 8.12 -10.35 -0.74
CA ALA A 203 8.65 -11.62 -1.21
C ALA A 203 7.49 -12.51 -1.66
N GLY A 204 7.02 -12.30 -2.88
CA GLY A 204 6.00 -13.12 -3.51
C GLY A 204 6.54 -14.49 -3.91
N THR A 205 5.74 -15.24 -4.65
CA THR A 205 6.18 -16.49 -5.28
C THR A 205 5.69 -16.56 -6.73
N ALA A 206 6.29 -17.41 -7.55
CA ALA A 206 5.79 -17.64 -8.91
C ALA A 206 4.29 -18.05 -8.96
N ALA A 207 3.79 -18.75 -7.94
CA ALA A 207 2.39 -19.18 -7.84
C ALA A 207 1.45 -18.12 -7.25
N ALA A 208 2.01 -17.18 -6.48
CA ALA A 208 1.28 -16.12 -5.80
C ALA A 208 2.13 -14.84 -5.80
N PRO A 209 2.27 -14.17 -6.96
CA PRO A 209 3.00 -12.92 -7.04
C PRO A 209 2.28 -11.82 -6.26
N ILE A 210 3.03 -10.81 -5.83
CA ILE A 210 2.47 -9.60 -5.19
C ILE A 210 2.20 -8.57 -6.29
N LEU A 211 1.04 -7.92 -6.28
CA LEU A 211 0.69 -6.89 -7.26
C LEU A 211 0.59 -5.51 -6.61
N PHE A 212 1.32 -4.54 -7.15
CA PHE A 212 1.16 -3.11 -6.88
C PHE A 212 0.62 -2.43 -8.14
N THR A 213 -0.53 -1.77 -8.04
CA THR A 213 -1.18 -1.12 -9.19
C THR A 213 -2.05 0.08 -8.77
N GLY A 214 -2.63 0.79 -9.73
CA GLY A 214 -3.56 1.89 -9.47
C GLY A 214 -4.95 1.38 -9.06
N ALA A 215 -5.69 2.16 -8.27
CA ALA A 215 -7.07 1.84 -7.93
C ALA A 215 -8.02 1.98 -9.12
N GLY A 216 -9.04 1.12 -9.18
CA GLY A 216 -10.03 1.06 -10.25
C GLY A 216 -10.11 -0.32 -10.88
N GLY A 217 -11.16 -0.57 -11.68
CA GLY A 217 -11.35 -1.87 -12.33
C GLY A 217 -10.40 -2.17 -13.49
N ALA A 218 -9.80 -1.12 -14.08
CA ALA A 218 -8.86 -1.21 -15.19
C ALA A 218 -7.88 -0.03 -15.13
N PRO A 219 -6.89 -0.05 -14.23
CA PRO A 219 -5.91 1.02 -14.14
C PRO A 219 -5.11 1.11 -15.44
N VAL A 220 -4.90 2.33 -15.94
CA VAL A 220 -4.10 2.65 -17.13
C VAL A 220 -2.68 3.02 -16.70
N ALA A 221 -1.70 2.95 -17.61
CA ALA A 221 -0.35 3.45 -17.36
C ALA A 221 -0.38 4.87 -16.76
N GLY A 222 0.35 5.10 -15.68
CA GLY A 222 0.32 6.37 -14.93
C GLY A 222 -0.91 6.57 -14.05
N SER A 223 -1.61 5.50 -13.61
CA SER A 223 -2.72 5.63 -12.65
C SER A 223 -2.24 5.91 -11.21
N TRP A 224 -0.96 5.70 -10.96
CA TRP A 224 -0.28 5.96 -9.70
C TRP A 224 1.22 6.20 -9.99
N GLU A 225 1.94 6.70 -9.00
CA GLU A 225 3.33 7.11 -9.18
C GLU A 225 4.27 5.91 -9.39
N GLY A 226 4.17 4.92 -8.53
CA GLY A 226 5.11 3.80 -8.45
C GLY A 226 5.70 3.64 -7.05
N ILE A 227 6.84 2.94 -7.00
CA ILE A 227 7.59 2.69 -5.77
C ILE A 227 8.86 3.54 -5.78
N THR A 228 9.11 4.25 -4.69
CA THR A 228 10.25 5.17 -4.57
C THR A 228 11.06 4.88 -3.31
N PHE A 229 12.35 4.63 -3.47
CA PHE A 229 13.30 4.48 -2.37
C PHE A 229 14.13 5.75 -2.19
N PHE A 230 14.10 6.31 -0.98
CA PHE A 230 14.80 7.53 -0.60
C PHE A 230 15.87 7.29 0.47
N GLY A 231 16.83 8.21 0.52
CA GLY A 231 17.89 8.23 1.53
C GLY A 231 18.75 6.97 1.52
N ALA A 232 19.43 6.71 2.64
CA ALA A 232 20.18 5.48 2.82
C ALA A 232 19.24 4.26 2.79
N LEU A 233 19.56 3.27 1.96
CA LEU A 233 18.76 2.06 1.82
C LEU A 233 19.02 1.09 2.96
N ALA A 234 17.97 0.55 3.57
CA ALA A 234 18.10 -0.56 4.51
C ALA A 234 18.69 -1.80 3.81
N ALA A 235 19.53 -2.55 4.52
CA ALA A 235 19.83 -3.91 4.12
C ALA A 235 18.55 -4.77 4.18
N GLY A 236 18.39 -5.72 3.27
CA GLY A 236 17.24 -6.63 3.28
C GLY A 236 15.95 -6.05 2.70
N ASN A 237 16.02 -4.98 1.89
CA ASN A 237 14.93 -4.68 0.97
C ASN A 237 14.74 -5.84 -0.02
N VAL A 238 13.50 -6.22 -0.31
CA VAL A 238 13.14 -7.32 -1.21
C VAL A 238 11.93 -6.93 -2.04
N LEU A 239 12.05 -7.08 -3.36
CA LEU A 239 10.98 -7.10 -4.35
C LEU A 239 11.20 -8.36 -5.20
N ASP A 240 10.72 -9.52 -4.73
CA ASP A 240 10.86 -10.80 -5.41
C ASP A 240 9.49 -11.34 -5.82
N HIS A 241 9.33 -11.77 -7.07
CA HIS A 241 8.03 -12.16 -7.64
C HIS A 241 6.94 -11.10 -7.45
N VAL A 242 7.30 -9.85 -7.72
CA VAL A 242 6.42 -8.68 -7.65
C VAL A 242 6.01 -8.26 -9.06
N GLN A 243 4.80 -7.72 -9.19
CA GLN A 243 4.32 -7.00 -10.35
C GLN A 243 4.11 -5.52 -9.98
N ILE A 244 4.86 -4.62 -10.61
CA ILE A 244 4.64 -3.18 -10.54
C ILE A 244 3.98 -2.78 -11.85
N ASP A 245 2.70 -2.44 -11.78
CA ASP A 245 1.86 -2.35 -12.97
C ASP A 245 1.10 -1.02 -13.02
N ALA A 246 0.90 -0.47 -14.22
CA ALA A 246 0.12 0.74 -14.45
C ALA A 246 0.66 2.00 -13.72
N ALA A 247 1.97 2.02 -13.44
CA ALA A 247 2.67 3.07 -12.71
C ALA A 247 3.20 4.17 -13.66
N GLY A 248 3.92 5.15 -13.10
CA GLY A 248 4.66 6.16 -13.86
C GLY A 248 4.03 7.55 -13.89
N ASP A 249 3.07 7.85 -13.01
CA ASP A 249 2.61 9.21 -12.79
C ASP A 249 3.70 10.07 -12.12
N ASN A 250 3.58 11.39 -12.20
CA ASN A 250 4.51 12.33 -11.59
C ASN A 250 3.98 12.87 -10.26
N GLY A 251 4.47 12.31 -9.15
CA GLY A 251 4.15 12.76 -7.79
C GLY A 251 4.91 13.99 -7.30
N GLY A 252 5.72 14.62 -8.16
CA GLY A 252 6.45 15.86 -7.86
C GLY A 252 7.88 15.67 -7.36
N ASP A 253 8.37 14.43 -7.23
CA ASP A 253 9.78 14.12 -7.03
C ASP A 253 10.50 13.97 -8.38
N ALA A 254 11.57 14.73 -8.57
CA ALA A 254 12.38 14.65 -9.78
C ALA A 254 13.60 13.73 -9.54
N GLY A 255 13.61 12.57 -10.18
CA GLY A 255 14.80 11.72 -10.23
C GLY A 255 15.98 12.46 -10.89
N PHE A 256 17.21 12.09 -10.55
CA PHE A 256 18.40 12.59 -11.24
C PHE A 256 19.24 11.43 -11.76
N GLY A 257 19.50 11.42 -13.06
CA GLY A 257 20.23 10.35 -13.72
C GLY A 257 20.66 10.80 -15.12
N CYS A 258 20.85 9.84 -16.01
CA CYS A 258 21.19 10.09 -17.40
C CYS A 258 20.11 9.49 -18.32
N PRO A 259 18.87 10.01 -18.31
CA PRO A 259 17.89 9.63 -19.32
C PRO A 259 18.33 10.12 -20.71
N PRO A 260 17.99 9.41 -21.80
CA PRO A 260 18.22 9.90 -23.16
C PRO A 260 17.48 11.21 -23.41
N ALA A 261 18.06 12.10 -24.22
CA ALA A 261 17.40 13.37 -24.57
C ALA A 261 16.04 13.20 -25.28
N ALA A 262 15.81 12.05 -25.93
CA ALA A 262 14.53 11.71 -26.54
C ALA A 262 13.42 11.38 -25.54
N PHE A 263 13.79 11.00 -24.30
CA PHE A 263 12.90 10.59 -23.21
C PHE A 263 13.35 11.29 -21.92
N PRO A 264 13.17 12.63 -21.82
CA PRO A 264 13.78 13.44 -20.77
C PRO A 264 13.11 13.31 -19.39
N GLU A 265 12.05 12.52 -19.27
CA GLU A 265 11.30 12.32 -18.05
C GLU A 265 12.20 11.77 -16.92
N THR A 266 11.93 12.22 -15.70
CA THR A 266 12.73 11.87 -14.51
C THR A 266 12.00 10.92 -13.56
N SER A 267 10.98 10.24 -14.09
CA SER A 267 10.08 9.37 -13.33
C SER A 267 10.17 7.92 -13.83
N GLY A 268 9.72 6.98 -13.02
CA GLY A 268 9.66 5.58 -13.40
C GLY A 268 8.81 4.78 -12.41
N ALA A 269 8.40 3.58 -12.82
CA ALA A 269 7.60 2.68 -11.99
C ALA A 269 8.34 2.28 -10.70
N LEU A 270 9.67 2.18 -10.76
CA LEU A 270 10.56 2.03 -9.60
C LEU A 270 11.64 3.11 -9.63
N LYS A 271 11.67 3.99 -8.63
CA LYS A 271 12.68 5.04 -8.43
C LYS A 271 13.56 4.71 -7.23
N ILE A 272 14.86 4.93 -7.37
CA ILE A 272 15.83 4.64 -6.30
C ILE A 272 16.83 5.79 -6.23
N PHE A 273 16.91 6.48 -5.09
CA PHE A 273 17.73 7.69 -4.93
C PHE A 273 19.11 7.46 -4.30
N SER A 274 19.45 6.22 -3.97
CA SER A 274 20.77 5.85 -3.46
C SER A 274 21.24 4.51 -4.04
N PRO A 275 22.54 4.33 -4.32
CA PRO A 275 23.04 3.10 -4.91
C PRO A 275 22.84 1.92 -3.95
N PRO A 276 22.10 0.87 -4.33
CA PRO A 276 22.05 -0.35 -3.55
C PRO A 276 23.34 -1.18 -3.75
N GLY A 277 23.64 -2.08 -2.81
CA GLY A 277 24.79 -3.00 -2.94
C GLY A 277 24.60 -4.06 -4.02
N SER A 278 23.36 -4.40 -4.34
CA SER A 278 22.93 -5.32 -5.41
C SER A 278 21.48 -5.01 -5.79
N SER A 279 20.98 -5.57 -6.89
CA SER A 279 19.54 -5.49 -7.17
C SER A 279 18.76 -6.15 -6.04
N PHE A 280 17.67 -5.51 -5.61
CA PHE A 280 16.65 -6.09 -4.74
C PHE A 280 15.34 -6.37 -5.50
N LEU A 281 15.31 -6.12 -6.82
CA LEU A 281 14.22 -6.51 -7.73
C LEU A 281 14.64 -7.79 -8.46
N THR A 282 13.95 -8.90 -8.21
CA THR A 282 14.25 -10.21 -8.79
C THR A 282 12.97 -10.94 -9.19
N HIS A 283 13.03 -11.73 -10.26
CA HIS A 283 11.90 -12.54 -10.76
C HIS A 283 10.58 -11.77 -10.89
N SER A 284 10.67 -10.48 -11.16
CA SER A 284 9.58 -9.52 -11.07
C SER A 284 9.25 -8.94 -12.44
N THR A 285 8.07 -8.37 -12.56
CA THR A 285 7.58 -7.71 -13.77
C THR A 285 7.31 -6.25 -13.49
N ILE A 286 7.81 -5.37 -14.37
CA ILE A 286 7.34 -3.99 -14.47
C ILE A 286 6.53 -3.88 -15.76
N SER A 287 5.25 -3.54 -15.65
CA SER A 287 4.35 -3.46 -16.80
C SER A 287 3.60 -2.15 -16.90
N ARG A 288 3.30 -1.71 -18.13
CA ARG A 288 2.43 -0.54 -18.39
C ARG A 288 2.88 0.70 -17.63
N SER A 289 4.19 0.99 -17.67
CA SER A 289 4.74 2.22 -17.10
C SER A 289 4.55 3.35 -18.11
N SER A 290 3.92 4.46 -17.70
CA SER A 290 3.78 5.65 -18.56
C SER A 290 5.09 6.44 -18.70
N THR A 291 6.16 6.00 -18.05
CA THR A 291 7.49 6.62 -18.14
C THR A 291 8.57 5.54 -18.27
N HIS A 292 9.58 5.54 -17.40
CA HIS A 292 10.63 4.52 -17.38
C HIS A 292 10.23 3.32 -16.49
N GLY A 293 10.91 2.19 -16.66
CA GLY A 293 10.77 1.03 -15.77
C GLY A 293 11.45 1.30 -14.43
N VAL A 294 12.78 1.17 -14.40
CA VAL A 294 13.62 1.49 -13.24
C VAL A 294 14.38 2.79 -13.48
N PHE A 295 14.11 3.81 -12.68
CA PHE A 295 14.86 5.06 -12.69
C PHE A 295 15.96 5.03 -11.62
N ARG A 296 17.21 4.92 -12.06
CA ARG A 296 18.39 4.88 -11.18
C ARG A 296 18.84 6.29 -10.80
N ALA A 297 18.12 6.89 -9.83
CA ALA A 297 18.24 8.29 -9.44
C ALA A 297 19.45 8.58 -8.50
N TRP A 298 20.64 8.05 -8.79
CA TRP A 298 21.82 8.25 -7.94
C TRP A 298 23.08 8.59 -8.73
N THR A 299 24.12 9.05 -8.02
CA THR A 299 25.49 9.15 -8.55
C THR A 299 26.32 8.00 -8.02
N GLY A 300 26.91 7.16 -8.89
CA GLY A 300 27.71 6.04 -8.41
C GLY A 300 27.86 4.89 -9.40
N ALA A 301 28.23 3.73 -8.83
CA ALA A 301 28.31 2.48 -9.58
C ALA A 301 26.93 2.07 -10.11
N GLN A 302 26.95 1.38 -11.24
CA GLN A 302 25.74 0.82 -11.84
C GLN A 302 25.34 -0.47 -11.12
N VAL A 303 24.03 -0.65 -10.97
CA VAL A 303 23.41 -1.90 -10.57
C VAL A 303 22.43 -2.28 -11.68
N ASP A 304 22.46 -3.54 -12.09
CA ASP A 304 21.57 -4.07 -13.12
C ASP A 304 20.25 -4.53 -12.50
N PHE A 305 19.15 -4.00 -13.02
CA PHE A 305 17.79 -4.39 -12.64
C PHE A 305 17.07 -5.16 -13.76
N MET A 306 17.73 -5.41 -14.90
CA MET A 306 17.13 -6.11 -16.03
C MET A 306 17.24 -7.62 -15.90
N THR A 307 18.41 -8.13 -15.53
CA THR A 307 18.65 -9.57 -15.47
C THR A 307 17.68 -10.25 -14.50
N GLY A 308 16.93 -11.23 -15.00
CA GLY A 308 15.95 -11.99 -14.22
C GLY A 308 14.60 -11.31 -14.00
N ASN A 309 14.37 -10.12 -14.59
CA ASN A 309 13.11 -9.41 -14.54
C ASN A 309 12.50 -9.25 -15.93
N THR A 310 11.20 -9.01 -15.99
CA THR A 310 10.45 -8.77 -17.23
C THR A 310 9.98 -7.32 -17.27
N PHE A 311 10.08 -6.70 -18.44
CA PHE A 311 9.57 -5.36 -18.71
C PHE A 311 8.62 -5.47 -19.89
N ASP A 312 7.39 -5.01 -19.72
CA ASP A 312 6.34 -5.13 -20.74
C ASP A 312 5.57 -3.81 -20.85
N ASP A 313 5.41 -3.27 -22.05
CA ASP A 313 4.72 -1.99 -22.27
C ASP A 313 5.26 -0.83 -21.38
N VAL A 314 6.58 -0.71 -21.29
CA VAL A 314 7.25 0.44 -20.68
C VAL A 314 7.44 1.51 -21.74
N LEU A 315 6.88 2.71 -21.54
CA LEU A 315 6.84 3.74 -22.57
C LEU A 315 8.22 4.21 -23.05
N PHE A 316 9.18 4.32 -22.12
CA PHE A 316 10.53 4.81 -22.42
C PHE A 316 11.59 3.73 -22.26
N CYS A 317 12.48 3.85 -21.26
CA CYS A 317 13.55 2.88 -21.01
C CYS A 317 13.17 1.94 -19.88
N ASN A 318 13.44 0.64 -20.05
CA ASN A 318 13.34 -0.38 -18.99
C ASN A 318 14.22 -0.02 -17.79
N GLN A 319 15.41 0.56 -18.02
CA GLN A 319 16.19 1.19 -16.97
C GLN A 319 16.94 2.42 -17.47
N VAL A 320 17.00 3.46 -16.64
CA VAL A 320 17.76 4.70 -16.91
C VAL A 320 19.13 4.63 -16.27
N LEU A 321 20.19 5.06 -16.95
CA LEU A 321 21.55 5.08 -16.42
C LEU A 321 21.68 6.03 -15.20
N PRO A 322 22.34 5.63 -14.09
CA PRO A 322 22.66 6.57 -13.01
C PRO A 322 23.72 7.57 -13.46
N LYS A 323 23.84 8.68 -12.74
CA LYS A 323 24.90 9.65 -12.99
C LYS A 323 26.27 9.06 -12.64
N PRO A 324 27.29 9.17 -13.51
CA PRO A 324 28.63 8.69 -13.16
C PRO A 324 29.29 9.61 -12.12
N PRO A 325 30.20 9.10 -11.27
CA PRO A 325 30.99 9.93 -10.37
C PRO A 325 31.82 10.97 -11.13
N LEU A 326 32.06 12.13 -10.51
CA LEU A 326 32.95 13.15 -11.07
C LEU A 326 34.37 12.58 -11.30
N PRO A 327 35.07 13.01 -12.36
CA PRO A 327 34.72 14.10 -13.27
C PRO A 327 33.86 13.69 -14.48
N ALA A 328 33.41 12.43 -14.56
CA ALA A 328 32.59 11.97 -15.67
C ALA A 328 31.20 12.64 -15.66
N VAL A 329 30.62 12.79 -16.84
CA VAL A 329 29.27 13.36 -17.04
C VAL A 329 28.39 12.34 -17.75
N CYS A 330 27.07 12.57 -17.73
CA CYS A 330 26.14 11.75 -18.49
C CYS A 330 26.57 11.67 -19.97
N PRO A 331 26.55 10.47 -20.58
CA PRO A 331 26.78 10.34 -22.02
C PRO A 331 25.80 11.20 -22.81
N ALA A 332 26.21 11.69 -23.98
CA ALA A 332 25.30 12.44 -24.87
C ALA A 332 24.12 11.57 -25.35
N ASN A 333 24.38 10.27 -25.58
CA ASN A 333 23.38 9.27 -25.94
C ASN A 333 23.49 8.09 -24.96
N PRO A 334 22.92 8.18 -23.75
CA PRO A 334 22.84 7.06 -22.82
C PRO A 334 22.06 5.90 -23.44
N GLU A 335 22.41 4.68 -23.05
CA GLU A 335 21.65 3.49 -23.44
C GLU A 335 20.23 3.54 -22.84
N CYS A 336 19.26 3.12 -23.65
CA CYS A 336 17.85 3.01 -23.28
C CYS A 336 17.35 1.63 -23.69
N PRO A 337 17.55 0.61 -22.84
CA PRO A 337 17.02 -0.71 -23.11
C PRO A 337 15.49 -0.65 -23.13
N GLN A 338 14.87 -1.32 -24.09
CA GLN A 338 13.42 -1.47 -24.26
C GLN A 338 13.07 -2.95 -24.40
#